data_AF-A0A7V1Z6B9-F1
#
_entry.id   AF-A0A7V1Z6B9-F1
#
_cell.length_a   1.000
_cell.length_b   1.000
_cell.length_c   1.000
_cell.angle_alpha   90.00
_cell.angle_beta   90.00
_cell.angle_gamma   90.00
#
_symmetry.space_group_name_H-M   'P 1'
#
loop_
_entity.id
_entity.type
_entity.pdbx_description
1 polymer ?
#
loop_
_entity_poly.entity_id
_entity_poly.type
_entity_poly.pdbx_seq_one_letter_code
_entity_poly.pdbx_strand_id
1 'polypeptide(L)'
;METTNPFPDWIDRRRDIEQRLAAARRKWHDDDYGELLRFLQEAKDRDDLLLESGNRISNFLERWPDSEYRAELTRWSADAQARIRRINERKAWEVLRQFLDQRYKGSEAEQRIQAIEQFLRDYPESNYKEDANGLKREAEIPNKRWQQFQALHSEWTRVQTECDNLVNKRDCESAIRKCLEFRSKCEEFQRDISSRNNYSEYGEALDRLIGLVNQTGDRYQWLGVLSYAAREPTNYEQIIQMAKHYKARNLFTNKRFDKEADKLIEKAGTEWDRREYEKVIKVVSEAINLPVSTNNMKRKTQAFEAAYKQARSYLENQCPIKKRRAAVQKWVNWFESINKPSVVVTVTIVEAEISKQAKTIWDPFDPPDVKITLRLDTSPAAGQIWTSPVVNNSYEPKYNHRCDGVQIGWDDTKAKLTLILTDEDTMYDDTLSITFEGPDVIFMLDDWIWVLDGAGRHRIYLACEALRPPALPMYEDNP
;
A
#
# COMPACT_ATOMS: atom_id res chain seq x y z
N MET A 1 77.80 -55.49 -102.49
CA MET A 1 76.77 -54.81 -101.67
C MET A 1 77.36 -54.64 -100.28
N GLU A 2 77.99 -53.50 -100.03
CA GLU A 2 78.45 -53.13 -98.69
C GLU A 2 77.32 -52.33 -98.03
N THR A 3 76.69 -52.93 -97.02
CA THR A 3 75.73 -52.25 -96.16
C THR A 3 76.50 -51.47 -95.10
N THR A 4 76.62 -50.15 -95.31
CA THR A 4 77.18 -49.22 -94.32
C THR A 4 76.27 -49.18 -93.09
N ASN A 5 76.85 -49.41 -91.92
CA ASN A 5 76.15 -49.45 -90.63
C ASN A 5 75.57 -48.05 -90.28
N PRO A 6 74.24 -47.86 -90.16
CA PRO A 6 73.61 -46.54 -90.01
C PRO A 6 73.61 -45.98 -88.57
N PHE A 7 74.19 -46.71 -87.62
CA PHE A 7 74.15 -46.35 -86.19
C PHE A 7 74.84 -45.01 -85.82
N PRO A 8 76.00 -44.63 -86.39
CA PRO A 8 76.65 -43.35 -86.08
C PRO A 8 75.81 -42.14 -86.49
N ASP A 9 75.25 -42.17 -87.72
CA ASP A 9 74.35 -41.14 -88.25
C ASP A 9 73.09 -40.96 -87.41
N TRP A 10 72.62 -42.01 -86.73
CA TRP A 10 71.43 -41.97 -85.88
C TRP A 10 71.70 -41.30 -84.52
N ILE A 11 72.89 -41.52 -83.95
CA ILE A 11 73.31 -40.88 -82.69
C ILE A 11 73.51 -39.38 -82.91
N ASP A 12 74.15 -38.99 -84.01
CA ASP A 12 74.37 -37.58 -84.33
C ASP A 12 73.06 -36.85 -84.68
N ARG A 13 72.13 -37.51 -85.41
CA ARG A 13 70.78 -36.97 -85.62
C ARG A 13 69.97 -36.86 -84.34
N ARG A 14 70.05 -37.84 -83.43
CA ARG A 14 69.39 -37.77 -82.12
C ARG A 14 69.95 -36.61 -81.30
N ARG A 15 71.27 -36.41 -81.29
CA ARG A 15 71.92 -35.28 -80.62
C ARG A 15 71.52 -33.94 -81.24
N ASP A 16 71.45 -33.83 -82.57
CA ASP A 16 70.96 -32.62 -83.26
C ASP A 16 69.48 -32.34 -82.93
N ILE A 17 68.63 -33.37 -82.90
CA ILE A 17 67.22 -33.23 -82.47
C ILE A 17 67.13 -32.80 -81.01
N GLU A 18 67.89 -33.42 -80.10
CA GLU A 18 67.93 -33.05 -78.68
C GLU A 18 68.45 -31.61 -78.48
N GLN A 19 69.45 -31.19 -79.26
CA GLN A 19 69.96 -29.81 -79.26
C GLN A 19 68.94 -28.81 -79.80
N ARG A 20 68.25 -29.13 -80.90
CA ARG A 20 67.19 -28.28 -81.47
C ARG A 20 65.97 -28.22 -80.55
N LEU A 21 65.60 -29.31 -79.90
CA LEU A 21 64.54 -29.35 -78.89
C LEU A 21 64.92 -28.55 -77.66
N ALA A 22 66.17 -28.65 -77.18
CA ALA A 22 66.66 -27.84 -76.08
C ALA A 22 66.70 -26.34 -76.44
N ALA A 23 67.14 -25.99 -77.65
CA ALA A 23 67.14 -24.62 -78.15
C ALA A 23 65.73 -24.06 -78.33
N ALA A 24 64.79 -24.87 -78.87
CA ALA A 24 63.39 -24.49 -78.99
C ALA A 24 62.72 -24.34 -77.62
N ARG A 25 62.98 -25.26 -76.69
CA ARG A 25 62.50 -25.20 -75.30
C ARG A 25 63.03 -23.97 -74.57
N ARG A 26 64.30 -23.63 -74.76
CA ARG A 26 64.91 -22.41 -74.21
C ARG A 26 64.30 -21.15 -74.81
N LYS A 27 64.10 -21.12 -76.14
CA LYS A 27 63.44 -20.00 -76.81
C LYS A 27 62.02 -19.80 -76.30
N TRP A 28 61.22 -20.86 -76.16
CA TRP A 28 59.87 -20.77 -75.59
C TRP A 28 59.86 -20.32 -74.13
N HIS A 29 60.80 -20.80 -73.32
CA HIS A 29 60.97 -20.34 -71.94
C HIS A 29 61.27 -18.83 -71.89
N ASP A 30 62.20 -18.35 -72.73
CA ASP A 30 62.61 -16.94 -72.75
C ASP A 30 61.50 -16.03 -73.31
N ASP A 31 60.75 -16.50 -74.32
CA ASP A 31 59.57 -15.80 -74.84
C ASP A 31 58.45 -15.70 -73.79
N ASP A 32 58.14 -16.81 -73.08
CA ASP A 32 57.13 -16.87 -72.01
C ASP A 32 57.53 -16.00 -70.79
N TYR A 33 58.82 -16.00 -70.42
CA TYR A 33 59.34 -15.09 -69.40
C TYR A 33 59.26 -13.62 -69.86
N GLY A 34 59.57 -13.34 -71.13
CA GLY A 34 59.46 -12.00 -71.71
C GLY A 34 58.02 -11.47 -71.78
N GLU A 35 57.03 -12.34 -71.92
CA GLU A 35 55.60 -12.00 -71.80
C GLU A 35 55.20 -11.75 -70.34
N LEU A 36 55.62 -12.64 -69.44
CA LEU A 36 55.39 -12.47 -67.99
C LEU A 36 55.99 -11.15 -67.50
N LEU A 37 57.23 -10.83 -67.87
CA LEU A 37 57.92 -9.61 -67.45
C LEU A 37 57.20 -8.35 -67.96
N ARG A 38 56.70 -8.36 -69.21
CA ARG A 38 55.89 -7.26 -69.76
C ARG A 38 54.62 -7.05 -68.95
N PHE A 39 53.91 -8.13 -68.61
CA PHE A 39 52.72 -8.05 -67.76
C PHE A 39 53.05 -7.53 -66.36
N LEU A 40 54.08 -8.06 -65.71
CA LEU A 40 54.45 -7.64 -64.36
C LEU A 40 54.92 -6.18 -64.31
N GLN A 41 55.54 -5.67 -65.38
CA GLN A 41 55.89 -4.26 -65.52
C GLN A 41 54.64 -3.37 -65.61
N GLU A 42 53.60 -3.80 -66.32
CA GLU A 42 52.31 -3.10 -66.38
C GLU A 42 51.58 -3.17 -65.03
N ALA A 43 51.65 -4.31 -64.35
CA ALA A 43 51.00 -4.54 -63.07
C ALA A 43 51.72 -3.87 -61.88
N LYS A 44 52.97 -3.39 -62.07
CA LYS A 44 53.85 -2.88 -61.00
C LYS A 44 53.20 -1.83 -60.11
N ASP A 45 52.36 -0.96 -60.66
CA ASP A 45 51.71 0.14 -59.93
C ASP A 45 50.19 0.00 -59.86
N ARG A 46 49.63 -1.11 -60.37
CA ARG A 46 48.19 -1.33 -60.51
C ARG A 46 47.68 -2.33 -59.47
N ASP A 47 47.01 -1.79 -58.44
CA ASP A 47 46.44 -2.59 -57.34
C ASP A 47 45.43 -3.65 -57.82
N ASP A 48 44.72 -3.38 -58.93
CA ASP A 48 43.75 -4.29 -59.53
C ASP A 48 44.38 -5.52 -60.21
N LEU A 49 45.66 -5.46 -60.56
CA LEU A 49 46.39 -6.53 -61.26
C LEU A 49 47.32 -7.36 -60.35
N LEU A 50 47.40 -7.05 -59.06
CA LEU A 50 48.31 -7.72 -58.12
C LEU A 50 47.97 -9.20 -57.91
N LEU A 51 46.67 -9.55 -57.82
CA LEU A 51 46.24 -10.93 -57.66
C LEU A 51 46.53 -11.76 -58.92
N GLU A 52 46.31 -11.16 -60.09
CA GLU A 52 46.60 -11.77 -61.38
C GLU A 52 48.11 -11.98 -61.58
N SER A 53 48.93 -11.06 -61.08
CA SER A 53 50.40 -11.18 -61.07
C SER A 53 50.87 -12.43 -60.32
N GLY A 54 50.34 -12.69 -59.13
CA GLY A 54 50.65 -13.89 -58.35
C GLY A 54 50.27 -15.19 -59.07
N ASN A 55 49.10 -15.20 -59.73
CA ASN A 55 48.63 -16.35 -60.50
C ASN A 55 49.51 -16.61 -61.74
N ARG A 56 49.86 -15.57 -62.48
CA ARG A 56 50.72 -15.69 -63.67
C ARG A 56 52.15 -16.12 -63.32
N ILE A 57 52.71 -15.61 -62.22
CA ILE A 57 54.00 -16.07 -61.68
C ILE A 57 53.93 -17.56 -61.31
N SER A 58 52.87 -17.98 -60.61
CA SER A 58 52.69 -19.38 -60.20
C SER A 58 52.58 -20.31 -61.41
N ASN A 59 51.78 -19.94 -62.41
CA ASN A 59 51.62 -20.69 -63.66
C ASN A 59 52.93 -20.81 -64.44
N PHE A 60 53.75 -19.75 -64.47
CA PHE A 60 55.07 -19.78 -65.10
C PHE A 60 56.03 -20.74 -64.36
N LEU A 61 56.09 -20.67 -63.03
CA LEU A 61 56.96 -21.54 -62.23
C LEU A 61 56.51 -23.00 -62.22
N GLU A 62 55.21 -23.27 -62.38
CA GLU A 62 54.69 -24.63 -62.56
C GLU A 62 55.06 -25.20 -63.92
N ARG A 63 54.97 -24.38 -64.98
CA ARG A 63 55.36 -24.75 -66.35
C ARG A 63 56.88 -24.91 -66.50
N TRP A 64 57.66 -24.09 -65.79
CA TRP A 64 59.12 -24.03 -65.84
C TRP A 64 59.75 -24.16 -64.45
N PRO A 65 59.74 -25.38 -63.86
CA PRO A 65 60.19 -25.57 -62.49
C PRO A 65 61.68 -25.25 -62.31
N ASP A 66 62.53 -25.54 -63.29
CA ASP A 66 63.98 -25.33 -63.21
C ASP A 66 64.43 -23.97 -63.81
N SER A 67 63.52 -23.00 -63.91
CA SER A 67 63.81 -21.67 -64.46
C SER A 67 64.88 -20.94 -63.64
N GLU A 68 65.85 -20.33 -64.33
CA GLU A 68 66.87 -19.47 -63.70
C GLU A 68 66.29 -18.22 -63.02
N TYR A 69 65.06 -17.81 -63.41
CA TYR A 69 64.37 -16.64 -62.87
C TYR A 69 63.54 -16.94 -61.61
N ARG A 70 63.53 -18.18 -61.11
CA ARG A 70 62.69 -18.62 -59.98
C ARG A 70 62.84 -17.72 -58.74
N ALA A 71 64.06 -17.35 -58.38
CA ALA A 71 64.31 -16.55 -57.18
C ALA A 71 63.71 -15.14 -57.28
N GLU A 72 63.83 -14.50 -58.44
CA GLU A 72 63.25 -13.18 -58.72
C GLU A 72 61.73 -13.23 -58.69
N LEU A 73 61.13 -14.17 -59.41
CA LEU A 73 59.68 -14.33 -59.49
C LEU A 73 59.05 -14.66 -58.13
N THR A 74 59.73 -15.47 -57.31
CA THR A 74 59.31 -15.76 -55.94
C THR A 74 59.31 -14.50 -55.08
N ARG A 75 60.35 -13.65 -55.21
CA ARG A 75 60.41 -12.35 -54.52
C ARG A 75 59.29 -11.41 -54.97
N TRP A 76 59.04 -11.29 -56.28
CA TRP A 76 57.97 -10.43 -56.79
C TRP A 76 56.59 -10.89 -56.33
N SER A 77 56.37 -12.21 -56.30
CA SER A 77 55.14 -12.79 -55.74
C SER A 77 54.97 -12.44 -54.25
N ALA A 78 56.04 -12.55 -53.45
CA ALA A 78 56.03 -12.17 -52.04
C ALA A 78 55.77 -10.66 -51.85
N ASP A 79 56.40 -9.81 -52.66
CA ASP A 79 56.21 -8.35 -52.65
C ASP A 79 54.76 -7.98 -53.04
N ALA A 80 54.19 -8.64 -54.06
CA ALA A 80 52.80 -8.46 -54.47
C ALA A 80 51.82 -8.91 -53.38
N GLN A 81 52.05 -10.06 -52.74
CA GLN A 81 51.26 -10.53 -51.61
C GLN A 81 51.34 -9.57 -50.41
N ALA A 82 52.52 -9.03 -50.12
CA ALA A 82 52.69 -8.02 -49.07
C ALA A 82 51.92 -6.73 -49.37
N ARG A 83 51.90 -6.28 -50.64
CA ARG A 83 51.13 -5.10 -51.07
C ARG A 83 49.62 -5.33 -50.99
N ILE A 84 49.12 -6.49 -51.45
CA ILE A 84 47.71 -6.89 -51.30
C ILE A 84 47.31 -6.86 -49.82
N ARG A 85 48.15 -7.42 -48.94
CA ARG A 85 47.89 -7.43 -47.49
C ARG A 85 47.76 -6.02 -46.92
N ARG A 86 48.65 -5.07 -47.29
CA ARG A 86 48.58 -3.66 -46.85
C ARG A 86 47.32 -2.93 -47.34
N ILE A 87 46.89 -3.19 -48.58
CA ILE A 87 45.66 -2.59 -49.14
C ILE A 87 44.44 -3.08 -48.37
N ASN A 88 44.36 -4.38 -48.11
CA ASN A 88 43.26 -4.99 -47.38
C ASN A 88 43.23 -4.51 -45.91
N GLU A 89 44.40 -4.41 -45.27
CA GLU A 89 44.55 -3.85 -43.93
C GLU A 89 44.01 -2.41 -43.86
N ARG A 90 44.43 -1.54 -44.79
CA ARG A 90 43.97 -0.14 -44.83
C ARG A 90 42.46 -0.04 -45.02
N LYS A 91 41.89 -0.82 -45.94
CA LYS A 91 40.43 -0.85 -46.15
C LYS A 91 39.70 -1.31 -44.90
N ALA A 92 40.19 -2.38 -44.24
CA ALA A 92 39.62 -2.88 -43.00
C ALA A 92 39.69 -1.83 -41.87
N TRP A 93 40.80 -1.09 -41.78
CA TRP A 93 40.96 0.00 -40.82
C TRP A 93 40.00 1.17 -41.09
N GLU A 94 39.85 1.60 -42.34
CA GLU A 94 38.92 2.67 -42.73
C GLU A 94 37.46 2.30 -42.39
N VAL A 95 37.07 1.05 -42.63
CA VAL A 95 35.74 0.52 -42.25
C VAL A 95 35.56 0.51 -40.73
N LEU A 96 36.56 0.04 -39.97
CA LEU A 96 36.52 0.06 -38.51
C LEU A 96 36.37 1.49 -37.98
N ARG A 97 37.13 2.45 -38.52
CA ARG A 97 37.01 3.86 -38.15
C ARG A 97 35.63 4.43 -38.44
N GLN A 98 35.06 4.16 -39.62
CA GLN A 98 33.70 4.62 -39.95
C GLN A 98 32.65 4.06 -38.98
N PHE A 99 32.78 2.80 -38.59
CA PHE A 99 31.91 2.18 -37.58
C PHE A 99 32.08 2.86 -36.21
N LEU A 100 33.32 3.20 -35.82
CA LEU A 100 33.61 3.83 -34.54
C LEU A 100 33.26 5.34 -34.48
N ASP A 101 33.26 6.05 -35.61
CA ASP A 101 32.93 7.49 -35.67
C ASP A 101 31.40 7.75 -35.60
N GLN A 102 30.55 6.72 -35.70
CA GLN A 102 29.10 6.87 -35.51
C GLN A 102 28.76 7.23 -34.05
N ARG A 103 27.70 8.03 -33.85
CA ARG A 103 27.28 8.58 -32.54
C ARG A 103 27.27 7.50 -31.46
N TYR A 104 28.08 7.72 -30.43
CA TYR A 104 28.42 6.72 -29.42
C TYR A 104 27.27 6.43 -28.44
N LYS A 105 26.89 5.15 -28.33
CA LYS A 105 26.04 4.61 -27.26
C LYS A 105 26.83 3.64 -26.39
N GLY A 106 26.68 3.76 -25.07
CA GLY A 106 27.37 2.88 -24.13
C GLY A 106 26.97 1.40 -24.25
N SER A 107 25.73 1.11 -24.67
CA SER A 107 25.23 -0.25 -24.90
C SER A 107 25.89 -0.97 -26.09
N GLU A 108 26.57 -0.24 -26.97
CA GLU A 108 27.26 -0.78 -28.16
C GLU A 108 28.78 -0.93 -27.93
N ALA A 109 29.27 -0.58 -26.75
CA ALA A 109 30.70 -0.58 -26.44
C ALA A 109 31.34 -1.98 -26.57
N GLU A 110 30.64 -3.04 -26.19
CA GLU A 110 31.11 -4.42 -26.34
C GLU A 110 31.26 -4.83 -27.82
N GLN A 111 30.29 -4.48 -28.67
CA GLN A 111 30.34 -4.75 -30.10
C GLN A 111 31.53 -4.03 -30.76
N ARG A 112 31.84 -2.82 -30.29
CA ARG A 112 33.00 -2.03 -30.74
C ARG A 112 34.32 -2.67 -30.31
N ILE A 113 34.43 -3.12 -29.06
CA ILE A 113 35.60 -3.87 -28.59
C ILE A 113 35.80 -5.13 -29.44
N GLN A 114 34.73 -5.89 -29.70
CA GLN A 114 34.79 -7.10 -30.53
C GLN A 114 35.24 -6.79 -31.97
N ALA A 115 34.75 -5.71 -32.57
CA ALA A 115 35.18 -5.28 -33.90
C ALA A 115 36.68 -4.90 -33.95
N ILE A 116 37.18 -4.21 -32.91
CA ILE A 116 38.59 -3.87 -32.78
C ILE A 116 39.45 -5.11 -32.56
N GLU A 117 39.01 -6.03 -31.71
CA GLU A 117 39.70 -7.31 -31.46
C GLU A 117 39.76 -8.18 -32.71
N GLN A 118 38.69 -8.18 -33.51
CA GLN A 118 38.66 -8.89 -34.78
C GLN A 118 39.68 -8.30 -35.77
N PHE A 119 39.75 -6.98 -35.90
CA PHE A 119 40.78 -6.32 -36.72
C PHE A 119 42.21 -6.66 -36.27
N LEU A 120 42.48 -6.61 -34.96
CA LEU A 120 43.78 -6.94 -34.40
C LEU A 120 44.15 -8.42 -34.58
N ARG A 121 43.17 -9.31 -34.61
CA ARG A 121 43.36 -10.75 -34.87
C ARG A 121 43.68 -11.01 -36.34
N ASP A 122 42.97 -10.35 -37.25
CA ASP A 122 43.15 -10.50 -38.69
C ASP A 122 44.47 -9.86 -39.19
N TYR A 123 44.92 -8.79 -38.51
CA TYR A 123 46.14 -8.06 -38.83
C TYR A 123 47.06 -7.86 -37.60
N PRO A 124 47.74 -8.92 -37.11
CA PRO A 124 48.53 -8.86 -35.86
C PRO A 124 49.77 -7.94 -35.93
N GLU A 125 50.31 -7.75 -37.14
CA GLU A 125 51.46 -6.91 -37.46
C GLU A 125 51.04 -5.59 -38.13
N SER A 126 49.80 -5.14 -37.88
CA SER A 126 49.26 -3.92 -38.47
C SER A 126 50.02 -2.66 -38.05
N ASN A 127 50.17 -1.71 -38.97
CA ASN A 127 50.69 -0.38 -38.65
C ASN A 127 49.71 0.46 -37.82
N TYR A 128 48.43 0.09 -37.78
CA TYR A 128 47.37 0.76 -37.01
C TYR A 128 47.15 0.13 -35.62
N LYS A 129 48.02 -0.81 -35.22
CA LYS A 129 47.87 -1.58 -33.98
C LYS A 129 47.81 -0.71 -32.72
N GLU A 130 48.62 0.34 -32.64
CA GLU A 130 48.62 1.25 -31.49
C GLU A 130 47.32 2.06 -31.41
N ASP A 131 46.86 2.62 -32.53
CA ASP A 131 45.61 3.37 -32.62
C ASP A 131 44.40 2.49 -32.29
N ALA A 132 44.34 1.27 -32.85
CA ALA A 132 43.31 0.28 -32.54
C ALA A 132 43.28 -0.05 -31.03
N ASN A 133 44.43 -0.24 -30.40
CA ASN A 133 44.51 -0.45 -28.95
C ASN A 133 44.13 0.81 -28.14
N GLY A 134 44.39 2.01 -28.65
CA GLY A 134 43.89 3.27 -28.10
C GLY A 134 42.36 3.30 -28.07
N LEU A 135 41.72 3.05 -29.21
CA LEU A 135 40.26 3.01 -29.35
C LEU A 135 39.62 1.91 -28.50
N LYS A 136 40.28 0.75 -28.36
CA LYS A 136 39.81 -0.31 -27.46
C LYS A 136 39.76 0.17 -26.00
N ARG A 137 40.83 0.81 -25.51
CA ARG A 137 40.88 1.35 -24.13
C ARG A 137 39.81 2.41 -23.89
N GLU A 138 39.52 3.23 -24.89
CA GLU A 138 38.44 4.23 -24.80
C GLU A 138 37.06 3.56 -24.71
N ALA A 139 36.81 2.48 -25.45
CA ALA A 139 35.56 1.73 -25.42
C ALA A 139 35.38 0.87 -24.15
N GLU A 140 36.47 0.42 -23.52
CA GLU A 140 36.44 -0.39 -22.30
C GLU A 140 35.81 0.35 -21.11
N ILE A 141 36.00 1.67 -21.00
CA ILE A 141 35.48 2.45 -19.87
C ILE A 141 33.95 2.47 -19.86
N PRO A 142 33.24 2.86 -20.95
CA PRO A 142 31.79 2.82 -20.96
C PRO A 142 31.22 1.40 -20.98
N ASN A 143 31.93 0.42 -21.55
CA ASN A 143 31.54 -1.00 -21.46
C ASN A 143 31.48 -1.46 -20.00
N LYS A 144 32.52 -1.16 -19.21
CA LYS A 144 32.54 -1.46 -17.77
C LYS A 144 31.38 -0.79 -17.03
N ARG A 145 31.03 0.45 -17.39
CA ARG A 145 29.87 1.16 -16.80
C ARG A 145 28.54 0.55 -17.22
N TRP A 146 28.40 0.11 -18.46
CA TRP A 146 27.22 -0.61 -18.95
C TRP A 146 27.01 -1.94 -18.22
N GLN A 147 28.08 -2.71 -18.03
CA GLN A 147 28.05 -3.94 -17.24
C GLN A 147 27.67 -3.68 -15.78
N GLN A 148 28.18 -2.60 -15.16
CA GLN A 148 27.76 -2.18 -13.81
C GLN A 148 26.27 -1.84 -13.75
N PHE A 149 25.73 -1.13 -14.75
CA PHE A 149 24.30 -0.85 -14.84
C PHE A 149 23.45 -2.12 -15.02
N GLN A 150 23.86 -3.02 -15.91
CA GLN A 150 23.18 -4.30 -16.12
C GLN A 150 23.18 -5.16 -14.85
N ALA A 151 24.28 -5.12 -14.07
CA ALA A 151 24.35 -5.78 -12.78
C ALA A 151 23.34 -5.19 -11.78
N LEU A 152 23.19 -3.86 -11.71
CA LEU A 152 22.16 -3.22 -10.88
C LEU A 152 20.74 -3.64 -11.29
N HIS A 153 20.44 -3.64 -12.59
CA HIS A 153 19.13 -4.06 -13.08
C HIS A 153 18.82 -5.53 -12.73
N SER A 154 19.81 -6.41 -12.84
CA SER A 154 19.68 -7.82 -12.46
C SER A 154 19.54 -7.99 -10.94
N GLU A 155 20.30 -7.22 -10.16
CA GLU A 155 20.21 -7.19 -8.70
C GLU A 155 18.83 -6.73 -8.25
N TRP A 156 18.22 -5.73 -8.90
CA TRP A 156 16.87 -5.28 -8.57
C TRP A 156 15.85 -6.41 -8.67
N THR A 157 15.91 -7.23 -9.73
CA THR A 157 14.97 -8.36 -9.92
C THR A 157 15.05 -9.35 -8.75
N ARG A 158 16.28 -9.62 -8.27
CA ARG A 158 16.52 -10.47 -7.10
C ARG A 158 16.00 -9.80 -5.82
N VAL A 159 16.35 -8.53 -5.59
CA VAL A 159 15.92 -7.76 -4.40
C VAL A 159 14.41 -7.66 -4.33
N GLN A 160 13.73 -7.40 -5.45
CA GLN A 160 12.27 -7.36 -5.53
C GLN A 160 11.66 -8.70 -5.12
N THR A 161 12.21 -9.82 -5.60
CA THR A 161 11.76 -11.17 -5.22
C THR A 161 11.96 -11.42 -3.72
N GLU A 162 13.09 -11.01 -3.15
CA GLU A 162 13.34 -11.09 -1.70
C GLU A 162 12.34 -10.24 -0.91
N CYS A 163 12.04 -9.02 -1.36
CA CYS A 163 11.05 -8.14 -0.75
C CYS A 163 9.64 -8.73 -0.81
N ASP A 164 9.21 -9.28 -1.95
CA ASP A 164 7.91 -9.94 -2.08
C ASP A 164 7.80 -11.13 -1.12
N ASN A 165 8.86 -11.92 -0.96
CA ASN A 165 8.91 -13.01 0.01
C ASN A 165 8.82 -12.53 1.46
N LEU A 166 9.44 -11.41 1.80
CA LEU A 166 9.33 -10.79 3.14
C LEU A 166 7.90 -10.28 3.39
N VAL A 167 7.29 -9.63 2.41
CA VAL A 167 5.89 -9.15 2.49
C VAL A 167 4.92 -10.32 2.64
N ASN A 168 5.12 -11.42 1.94
CA ASN A 168 4.33 -12.66 2.12
C ASN A 168 4.48 -13.24 3.52
N LYS A 169 5.66 -13.08 4.15
CA LYS A 169 5.92 -13.41 5.56
C LYS A 169 5.48 -12.30 6.54
N ARG A 170 4.81 -11.26 6.05
CA ARG A 170 4.33 -10.09 6.79
C ARG A 170 5.43 -9.18 7.36
N ASP A 171 6.66 -9.30 6.88
CA ASP A 171 7.78 -8.42 7.24
C ASP A 171 7.91 -7.27 6.21
N CYS A 172 6.93 -6.36 6.23
CA CYS A 172 6.92 -5.21 5.32
C CYS A 172 8.05 -4.21 5.64
N GLU A 173 8.47 -4.08 6.90
CA GLU A 173 9.52 -3.14 7.29
C GLU A 173 10.88 -3.54 6.72
N SER A 174 11.24 -4.82 6.75
CA SER A 174 12.46 -5.30 6.11
C SER A 174 12.42 -5.17 4.59
N ALA A 175 11.25 -5.38 3.96
CA ALA A 175 11.09 -5.17 2.53
C ALA A 175 11.28 -3.68 2.13
N ILE A 176 10.72 -2.75 2.91
CA ILE A 176 10.90 -1.30 2.72
C ILE A 176 12.38 -0.92 2.86
N ARG A 177 13.05 -1.41 3.90
CA ARG A 177 14.48 -1.16 4.14
C ARG A 177 15.35 -1.65 2.97
N LYS A 178 15.09 -2.85 2.45
CA LYS A 178 15.79 -3.36 1.24
C LYS A 178 15.56 -2.47 0.01
N CYS A 179 14.36 -1.93 -0.18
CA CYS A 179 14.10 -0.98 -1.27
C CYS A 179 14.90 0.32 -1.09
N LEU A 180 14.99 0.84 0.15
CA LEU A 180 15.79 2.04 0.44
C LEU A 180 17.29 1.79 0.24
N GLU A 181 17.81 0.65 0.71
CA GLU A 181 19.22 0.26 0.50
C GLU A 181 19.55 0.16 -0.99
N PHE A 182 18.69 -0.47 -1.78
CA PHE A 182 18.90 -0.59 -3.23
C PHE A 182 18.77 0.76 -3.95
N ARG A 183 17.84 1.63 -3.53
CA ARG A 183 17.74 2.99 -4.06
C ARG A 183 19.02 3.77 -3.82
N SER A 184 19.57 3.73 -2.61
CA SER A 184 20.84 4.41 -2.28
C SER A 184 21.98 3.93 -3.18
N LYS A 185 22.08 2.63 -3.48
CA LYS A 185 23.06 2.10 -4.45
C LYS A 185 22.88 2.68 -5.84
N CYS A 186 21.63 2.82 -6.31
CA CYS A 186 21.35 3.43 -7.61
C CYS A 186 21.73 4.93 -7.64
N GLU A 187 21.42 5.67 -6.57
CA GLU A 187 21.77 7.09 -6.42
C GLU A 187 23.28 7.32 -6.30
N GLU A 188 24.03 6.41 -5.66
CA GLU A 188 25.50 6.41 -5.65
C GLU A 188 26.06 6.24 -7.06
N PHE A 189 25.58 5.24 -7.79
CA PHE A 189 26.01 5.01 -9.17
C PHE A 189 25.64 6.20 -10.09
N GLN A 190 24.48 6.81 -9.89
CA GLN A 190 24.06 8.01 -10.63
C GLN A 190 25.00 9.21 -10.35
N ARG A 191 25.38 9.43 -9.09
CA ARG A 191 26.33 10.49 -8.71
C ARG A 191 27.71 10.28 -9.33
N ASP A 192 28.19 9.04 -9.31
CA ASP A 192 29.46 8.67 -9.92
C ASP A 192 29.48 8.97 -11.42
N ILE A 193 28.39 8.68 -12.14
CA ILE A 193 28.30 8.90 -13.58
C ILE A 193 28.09 10.38 -13.94
N SER A 194 27.25 11.10 -13.20
CA SER A 194 26.92 12.51 -13.48
C SER A 194 28.12 13.45 -13.39
N SER A 195 29.18 13.05 -12.68
CA SER A 195 30.45 13.80 -12.65
C SER A 195 31.19 13.84 -14.00
N ARG A 196 30.76 13.09 -15.01
CA ARG A 196 31.40 12.98 -16.33
C ARG A 196 30.35 13.17 -17.43
N ASN A 197 30.36 14.34 -18.10
CA ASN A 197 29.34 14.87 -19.03
C ASN A 197 28.90 14.00 -20.25
N ASN A 198 29.29 12.74 -20.38
CA ASN A 198 29.12 11.94 -21.62
C ASN A 198 28.10 10.78 -21.52
N TYR A 199 27.23 10.74 -20.50
CA TYR A 199 26.45 9.53 -20.16
C TYR A 199 24.93 9.73 -20.00
N SER A 200 24.28 10.50 -20.87
CA SER A 200 22.83 10.80 -20.78
C SER A 200 21.92 9.56 -20.81
N GLU A 201 22.28 8.51 -21.56
CA GLU A 201 21.46 7.29 -21.69
C GLU A 201 21.37 6.49 -20.38
N TYR A 202 22.40 6.58 -19.53
CA TYR A 202 22.41 5.93 -18.22
C TYR A 202 21.51 6.65 -17.23
N GLY A 203 21.46 7.99 -17.31
CA GLY A 203 20.62 8.83 -16.45
C GLY A 203 19.16 8.45 -16.54
N GLU A 204 18.59 8.43 -17.75
CA GLU A 204 17.18 8.08 -17.96
C GLU A 204 16.85 6.64 -17.53
N ALA A 205 17.77 5.70 -17.78
CA ALA A 205 17.57 4.30 -17.40
C ALA A 205 17.65 4.10 -15.88
N LEU A 206 18.55 4.82 -15.18
CA LEU A 206 18.64 4.84 -13.73
C LEU A 206 17.44 5.54 -13.10
N ASP A 207 16.97 6.66 -13.66
CA ASP A 207 15.78 7.36 -13.18
C ASP A 207 14.55 6.45 -13.26
N ARG A 208 14.41 5.68 -14.35
CA ARG A 208 13.37 4.64 -14.47
C ARG A 208 13.50 3.57 -13.38
N LEU A 209 14.72 3.08 -13.13
CA LEU A 209 14.97 2.07 -12.11
C LEU A 209 14.65 2.60 -10.70
N ILE A 210 15.14 3.78 -10.34
CA ILE A 210 14.84 4.47 -9.06
C ILE A 210 13.32 4.71 -8.95
N GLY A 211 12.67 5.10 -10.04
CA GLY A 211 11.22 5.24 -10.11
C GLY A 211 10.48 3.94 -9.78
N LEU A 212 10.93 2.80 -10.32
CA LEU A 212 10.38 1.48 -10.00
C LEU A 212 10.58 1.13 -8.52
N VAL A 213 11.79 1.34 -7.99
CA VAL A 213 12.12 1.06 -6.59
C VAL A 213 11.23 1.87 -5.65
N ASN A 214 11.04 3.16 -5.94
CA ASN A 214 10.17 4.05 -5.17
C ASN A 214 8.70 3.58 -5.20
N GLN A 215 8.18 3.18 -6.38
CA GLN A 215 6.81 2.67 -6.49
C GLN A 215 6.60 1.37 -5.73
N THR A 216 7.57 0.45 -5.80
CA THR A 216 7.52 -0.82 -5.09
C THR A 216 7.63 -0.63 -3.58
N GLY A 217 8.54 0.24 -3.12
CA GLY A 217 8.67 0.59 -1.71
C GLY A 217 7.42 1.23 -1.12
N ASP A 218 6.80 2.19 -1.83
CA ASP A 218 5.53 2.81 -1.44
C ASP A 218 4.40 1.76 -1.30
N ARG A 219 4.30 0.83 -2.26
CA ARG A 219 3.35 -0.28 -2.20
C ARG A 219 3.54 -1.15 -0.96
N TYR A 220 4.77 -1.50 -0.60
CA TYR A 220 5.02 -2.30 0.60
C TYR A 220 4.71 -1.55 1.89
N GLN A 221 4.98 -0.24 1.93
CA GLN A 221 4.60 0.60 3.05
C GLN A 221 3.09 0.61 3.25
N TRP A 222 2.31 0.77 2.17
CA TRP A 222 0.86 0.72 2.24
C TRP A 222 0.32 -0.67 2.59
N LEU A 223 0.89 -1.74 2.04
CA LEU A 223 0.52 -3.11 2.38
C LEU A 223 0.74 -3.43 3.86
N GLY A 224 1.77 -2.85 4.50
CA GLY A 224 1.98 -2.95 5.94
C GLY A 224 0.81 -2.35 6.74
N VAL A 225 0.29 -1.20 6.33
CA VAL A 225 -0.89 -0.55 6.94
C VAL A 225 -2.13 -1.43 6.78
N LEU A 226 -2.39 -1.92 5.56
CA LEU A 226 -3.54 -2.79 5.29
C LEU A 226 -3.47 -4.12 6.04
N SER A 227 -2.29 -4.73 6.11
CA SER A 227 -2.08 -5.98 6.84
C SER A 227 -2.34 -5.82 8.33
N TYR A 228 -1.95 -4.69 8.91
CA TYR A 228 -2.28 -4.37 10.30
C TYR A 228 -3.80 -4.20 10.49
N ALA A 229 -4.44 -3.38 9.65
CA ALA A 229 -5.87 -3.12 9.74
C ALA A 229 -6.73 -4.40 9.58
N ALA A 230 -6.28 -5.34 8.75
CA ALA A 230 -6.94 -6.64 8.60
C ALA A 230 -6.77 -7.55 9.82
N ARG A 231 -5.62 -7.48 10.52
CA ARG A 231 -5.35 -8.29 11.72
C ARG A 231 -6.05 -7.74 12.96
N GLU A 232 -6.08 -6.42 13.11
CA GLU A 232 -6.60 -5.72 14.28
C GLU A 232 -7.80 -4.81 13.91
N PRO A 233 -8.92 -5.36 13.39
CA PRO A 233 -9.98 -4.58 12.76
C PRO A 233 -10.75 -3.65 13.72
N THR A 234 -10.57 -3.83 15.03
CA THR A 234 -11.21 -3.01 16.08
C THR A 234 -10.25 -2.02 16.73
N ASN A 235 -8.95 -2.06 16.42
CA ASN A 235 -7.99 -1.10 16.94
C ASN A 235 -7.95 0.15 16.06
N TYR A 236 -9.06 0.88 16.06
CA TYR A 236 -9.29 2.03 15.18
C TYR A 236 -8.23 3.12 15.35
N GLU A 237 -7.83 3.40 16.59
CA GLU A 237 -6.82 4.40 16.90
C GLU A 237 -5.50 4.09 16.19
N GLN A 238 -4.98 2.86 16.37
CA GLN A 238 -3.73 2.46 15.75
C GLN A 238 -3.83 2.40 14.22
N ILE A 239 -4.97 1.97 13.66
CA ILE A 239 -5.23 1.99 12.21
C ILE A 239 -5.11 3.42 11.68
N ILE A 240 -5.78 4.38 12.33
CA ILE A 240 -5.74 5.80 11.94
C ILE A 240 -4.32 6.35 12.08
N GLN A 241 -3.61 6.04 13.16
CA GLN A 241 -2.24 6.47 13.36
C GLN A 241 -1.29 5.92 12.29
N MET A 242 -1.41 4.64 11.93
CA MET A 242 -0.58 4.03 10.87
C MET A 242 -0.87 4.64 9.49
N ALA A 243 -2.13 4.90 9.16
CA ALA A 243 -2.51 5.57 7.91
C ALA A 243 -1.99 7.03 7.87
N LYS A 244 -2.13 7.78 8.96
CA LYS A 244 -1.55 9.13 9.09
C LYS A 244 -0.04 9.11 8.97
N HIS A 245 0.62 8.11 9.56
CA HIS A 245 2.08 7.95 9.51
C HIS A 245 2.57 7.62 8.10
N TYR A 246 1.83 6.80 7.35
CA TYR A 246 2.09 6.59 5.92
C TYR A 246 2.06 7.93 5.16
N LYS A 247 1.01 8.73 5.36
CA LYS A 247 0.86 10.05 4.75
C LYS A 247 1.92 11.06 5.20
N ALA A 248 2.47 10.94 6.40
CA ALA A 248 3.51 11.87 6.90
C ALA A 248 4.93 11.47 6.46
N ARG A 249 5.23 10.17 6.37
CA ARG A 249 6.58 9.67 6.05
C ARG A 249 6.99 9.95 4.60
N ASN A 250 8.05 10.72 4.39
CA ASN A 250 8.61 10.98 3.05
C ASN A 250 9.75 10.00 2.72
N LEU A 251 9.49 8.70 2.85
CA LEU A 251 10.47 7.66 2.52
C LEU A 251 10.61 7.48 1.01
N PHE A 252 9.50 7.61 0.27
CA PHE A 252 9.43 7.47 -1.18
C PHE A 252 8.75 8.71 -1.79
N THR A 253 9.20 9.11 -2.97
CA THR A 253 8.85 10.41 -3.58
C THR A 253 7.39 10.48 -4.08
N ASN A 254 6.79 9.34 -4.41
CA ASN A 254 5.41 9.26 -4.93
C ASN A 254 4.54 8.45 -3.98
N LYS A 255 3.63 9.11 -3.26
CA LYS A 255 2.63 8.45 -2.40
C LYS A 255 1.38 8.15 -3.19
N ARG A 256 1.30 6.94 -3.76
CA ARG A 256 0.19 6.57 -4.63
C ARG A 256 -1.09 6.28 -3.86
N PHE A 257 -0.98 5.98 -2.57
CA PHE A 257 -2.09 5.53 -1.74
C PHE A 257 -2.60 6.59 -0.75
N ASP A 258 -2.29 7.87 -0.97
CA ASP A 258 -2.74 8.96 -0.08
C ASP A 258 -4.27 9.03 0.02
N LYS A 259 -4.99 8.85 -1.10
CA LYS A 259 -6.46 8.83 -1.13
C LYS A 259 -7.03 7.62 -0.41
N GLU A 260 -6.39 6.47 -0.54
CA GLU A 260 -6.75 5.22 0.12
C GLU A 260 -6.50 5.32 1.64
N ALA A 261 -5.42 5.98 2.05
CA ALA A 261 -5.14 6.30 3.44
C ALA A 261 -6.22 7.22 4.03
N ASP A 262 -6.66 8.25 3.30
CA ASP A 262 -7.75 9.12 3.73
C ASP A 262 -9.07 8.35 3.91
N LYS A 263 -9.43 7.50 2.94
CA LYS A 263 -10.61 6.62 3.04
C LYS A 263 -10.52 5.68 4.24
N LEU A 264 -9.33 5.14 4.53
CA LEU A 264 -9.12 4.26 5.68
C LEU A 264 -9.29 5.02 7.00
N ILE A 265 -8.75 6.24 7.10
CA ILE A 265 -8.89 7.11 8.27
C ILE A 265 -10.36 7.44 8.53
N GLU A 266 -11.09 7.87 7.50
CA GLU A 266 -12.51 8.23 7.58
C GLU A 266 -13.37 7.03 7.99
N LYS A 267 -13.17 5.88 7.33
CA LYS A 267 -13.91 4.64 7.63
C LYS A 267 -13.64 4.16 9.06
N ALA A 268 -12.37 4.15 9.48
CA ALA A 268 -12.00 3.74 10.83
C ALA A 268 -12.56 4.72 11.89
N GLY A 269 -12.55 6.02 11.61
CA GLY A 269 -13.12 7.04 12.51
C GLY A 269 -14.64 6.90 12.66
N THR A 270 -15.35 6.68 11.56
CA THR A 270 -16.81 6.49 11.57
C THR A 270 -17.21 5.21 12.30
N GLU A 271 -16.53 4.10 12.03
CA GLU A 271 -16.82 2.82 12.70
C GLU A 271 -16.46 2.87 14.20
N TRP A 272 -15.40 3.58 14.57
CA TRP A 272 -15.06 3.83 15.98
C TRP A 272 -16.17 4.60 16.70
N ASP A 273 -16.61 5.73 16.12
CA ASP A 273 -17.71 6.54 16.66
C ASP A 273 -18.99 5.70 16.82
N ARG A 274 -19.38 4.97 15.78
CA ARG A 274 -20.57 4.10 15.78
C ARG A 274 -20.54 3.12 16.95
N ARG A 275 -19.45 2.37 17.09
CA ARG A 275 -19.33 1.36 18.16
C ARG A 275 -19.35 1.95 19.56
N GLU A 276 -18.66 3.07 19.78
CA GLU A 276 -18.66 3.71 21.10
C GLU A 276 -20.03 4.30 21.42
N TYR A 277 -20.74 4.84 20.43
CA TYR A 277 -22.10 5.34 20.61
C TYR A 277 -23.13 4.24 20.84
N GLU A 278 -23.05 3.12 20.12
CA GLU A 278 -23.92 1.95 20.32
C GLU A 278 -23.83 1.40 21.76
N LYS A 279 -22.63 1.42 22.37
CA LYS A 279 -22.46 1.09 23.79
C LYS A 279 -23.26 2.04 24.69
N VAL A 280 -23.22 3.35 24.41
CA VAL A 280 -24.00 4.36 25.16
C VAL A 280 -25.50 4.11 25.01
N ILE A 281 -26.00 3.94 23.78
CA ILE A 281 -27.42 3.66 23.52
C ILE A 281 -27.86 2.43 24.32
N LYS A 282 -27.08 1.35 24.25
CA LYS A 282 -27.41 0.10 24.92
C LYS A 282 -27.59 0.30 26.42
N VAL A 283 -26.61 0.87 27.10
CA VAL A 283 -26.67 1.03 28.57
C VAL A 283 -27.73 2.05 29.01
N VAL A 284 -27.95 3.12 28.23
CA VAL A 284 -29.01 4.10 28.50
C VAL A 284 -30.38 3.47 28.34
N SER A 285 -30.58 2.71 27.26
CA SER A 285 -31.85 2.00 27.00
C SER A 285 -32.13 0.95 28.06
N GLU A 286 -31.10 0.21 28.50
CA GLU A 286 -31.21 -0.74 29.61
C GLU A 286 -31.61 -0.04 30.92
N ALA A 287 -31.03 1.11 31.25
CA ALA A 287 -31.37 1.88 32.45
C ALA A 287 -32.80 2.43 32.43
N ILE A 288 -33.25 2.96 31.29
CA ILE A 288 -34.60 3.50 31.11
C ILE A 288 -35.65 2.40 31.27
N ASN A 289 -35.45 1.27 30.59
CA ASN A 289 -36.41 0.17 30.56
C ASN A 289 -36.36 -0.72 31.82
N LEU A 290 -35.44 -0.45 32.75
CA LEU A 290 -35.36 -1.21 33.99
C LEU A 290 -36.55 -0.86 34.89
N PRO A 291 -37.38 -1.83 35.33
CA PRO A 291 -38.47 -1.55 36.26
C PRO A 291 -37.93 -1.31 37.66
N VAL A 292 -38.64 -0.48 38.45
CA VAL A 292 -38.42 -0.39 39.89
C VAL A 292 -38.91 -1.70 40.54
N SER A 293 -38.06 -2.33 41.33
CA SER A 293 -38.38 -3.59 42.01
C SER A 293 -38.17 -3.44 43.50
N THR A 294 -39.20 -3.80 44.29
CA THR A 294 -39.15 -3.77 45.76
C THR A 294 -38.07 -4.69 46.33
N ASN A 295 -37.63 -5.71 45.59
CA ASN A 295 -36.55 -6.62 46.00
C ASN A 295 -35.15 -6.00 45.87
N ASN A 296 -35.00 -4.92 45.08
CA ASN A 296 -33.72 -4.24 44.89
C ASN A 296 -33.95 -2.77 44.50
N MET A 297 -34.27 -1.95 45.50
CA MET A 297 -34.58 -0.52 45.37
C MET A 297 -33.35 0.37 45.12
N LYS A 298 -32.29 -0.17 44.49
CA LYS A 298 -31.08 0.58 44.08
C LYS A 298 -30.64 0.27 42.65
N ARG A 299 -31.23 -0.76 42.02
CA ARG A 299 -30.76 -1.28 40.73
C ARG A 299 -30.93 -0.25 39.61
N LYS A 300 -32.05 0.49 39.60
CA LYS A 300 -32.33 1.48 38.55
C LYS A 300 -31.41 2.69 38.67
N THR A 301 -31.20 3.17 39.89
CA THR A 301 -30.25 4.25 40.21
C THR A 301 -28.84 3.89 39.72
N GLN A 302 -28.34 2.69 40.07
CA GLN A 302 -27.02 2.21 39.63
C GLN A 302 -26.91 2.06 38.11
N ALA A 303 -27.98 1.63 37.44
CA ALA A 303 -28.00 1.51 35.98
C ALA A 303 -27.84 2.88 35.30
N PHE A 304 -28.51 3.92 35.79
CA PHE A 304 -28.34 5.28 35.29
C PHE A 304 -26.95 5.84 35.56
N GLU A 305 -26.36 5.56 36.72
CA GLU A 305 -24.96 5.95 37.02
C GLU A 305 -23.96 5.25 36.10
N ALA A 306 -24.17 3.96 35.80
CA ALA A 306 -23.34 3.23 34.84
C ALA A 306 -23.50 3.80 33.43
N ALA A 307 -24.73 4.12 33.02
CA ALA A 307 -25.00 4.77 31.74
C ALA A 307 -24.34 6.14 31.64
N TYR A 308 -24.35 6.93 32.73
CA TYR A 308 -23.64 8.20 32.80
C TYR A 308 -22.12 8.05 32.66
N LYS A 309 -21.50 7.08 33.34
CA LYS A 309 -20.07 6.79 33.18
C LYS A 309 -19.73 6.45 31.72
N GLN A 310 -20.55 5.63 31.06
CA GLN A 310 -20.35 5.26 29.66
C GLN A 310 -20.55 6.46 28.71
N ALA A 311 -21.56 7.31 28.96
CA ALA A 311 -21.82 8.51 28.17
C ALA A 311 -20.67 9.53 28.29
N ARG A 312 -20.14 9.76 29.50
CA ARG A 312 -18.94 10.58 29.74
C ARG A 312 -17.72 10.00 29.01
N SER A 313 -17.50 8.68 29.12
CA SER A 313 -16.41 8.00 28.42
C SER A 313 -16.48 8.21 26.91
N TYR A 314 -17.66 8.11 26.29
CA TYR A 314 -17.85 8.42 24.87
C TYR A 314 -17.48 9.88 24.53
N LEU A 315 -17.87 10.85 25.35
CA LEU A 315 -17.56 12.27 25.10
C LEU A 315 -16.07 12.59 25.23
N GLU A 316 -15.39 11.90 26.15
CA GLU A 316 -13.99 12.13 26.54
C GLU A 316 -12.99 11.28 25.72
N ASN A 317 -13.44 10.23 25.03
CA ASN A 317 -12.56 9.37 24.25
C ASN A 317 -11.83 10.11 23.11
N GLN A 318 -10.76 9.50 22.59
CA GLN A 318 -9.93 10.09 21.53
C GLN A 318 -10.49 9.92 20.11
N CYS A 319 -11.73 9.43 19.96
CA CYS A 319 -12.32 9.24 18.63
C CYS A 319 -12.37 10.59 17.89
N PRO A 320 -11.79 10.68 16.67
CA PRO A 320 -11.65 11.95 15.95
C PRO A 320 -12.98 12.51 15.46
N ILE A 321 -14.01 11.66 15.36
CA ILE A 321 -15.35 12.01 14.91
C ILE A 321 -16.31 11.62 16.02
N LYS A 322 -17.29 12.47 16.32
CA LYS A 322 -18.37 12.17 17.28
C LYS A 322 -19.71 12.69 16.76
N LYS A 323 -20.36 11.95 15.86
CA LYS A 323 -21.58 12.41 15.15
C LYS A 323 -22.69 12.81 16.12
N ARG A 324 -22.85 12.05 17.21
CA ARG A 324 -23.93 12.26 18.19
C ARG A 324 -23.48 12.99 19.47
N ARG A 325 -22.36 13.72 19.43
CA ARG A 325 -21.81 14.47 20.60
C ARG A 325 -22.86 15.34 21.31
N ALA A 326 -23.63 16.13 20.56
CA ALA A 326 -24.62 17.05 21.13
C ALA A 326 -25.76 16.32 21.86
N ALA A 327 -26.26 15.21 21.29
CA ALA A 327 -27.31 14.41 21.91
C ALA A 327 -26.82 13.75 23.22
N VAL A 328 -25.62 13.18 23.20
CA VAL A 328 -25.02 12.59 24.43
C VAL A 328 -24.74 13.68 25.47
N GLN A 329 -24.24 14.85 25.07
CA GLN A 329 -24.03 15.96 26.00
C GLN A 329 -25.34 16.43 26.64
N LYS A 330 -26.44 16.51 25.86
CA LYS A 330 -27.76 16.85 26.40
C LYS A 330 -28.22 15.83 27.44
N TRP A 331 -28.00 14.54 27.19
CA TRP A 331 -28.31 13.46 28.14
C TRP A 331 -27.45 13.54 29.41
N VAL A 332 -26.15 13.77 29.26
CA VAL A 332 -25.20 13.97 30.37
C VAL A 332 -25.59 15.18 31.22
N ASN A 333 -25.91 16.31 30.60
CA ASN A 333 -26.34 17.52 31.30
C ASN A 333 -27.66 17.30 32.04
N TRP A 334 -28.60 16.54 31.46
CA TRP A 334 -29.83 16.15 32.14
C TRP A 334 -29.51 15.33 33.40
N PHE A 335 -28.66 14.30 33.29
CA PHE A 335 -28.27 13.49 34.45
C PHE A 335 -27.58 14.32 35.53
N GLU A 336 -26.63 15.19 35.17
CA GLU A 336 -25.96 16.11 36.09
C GLU A 336 -26.94 17.11 36.74
N SER A 337 -28.03 17.46 36.06
CA SER A 337 -29.04 18.37 36.60
C SER A 337 -29.89 17.72 37.70
N ILE A 338 -30.20 16.42 37.56
CA ILE A 338 -31.01 15.65 38.51
C ILE A 338 -30.17 14.96 39.60
N ASN A 339 -28.90 14.66 39.33
CA ASN A 339 -27.97 14.03 40.27
C ASN A 339 -27.32 15.06 41.21
N LYS A 340 -28.13 15.94 41.78
CA LYS A 340 -27.68 16.91 42.79
C LYS A 340 -28.17 16.45 44.16
N PRO A 341 -27.52 16.90 45.25
CA PRO A 341 -27.95 16.55 46.60
C PRO A 341 -29.39 16.94 46.89
N SER A 342 -29.88 18.02 46.29
CA SER A 342 -31.28 18.47 46.37
C SER A 342 -31.69 19.08 45.02
N VAL A 343 -32.83 18.62 44.50
CA VAL A 343 -33.45 19.11 43.26
C VAL A 343 -34.91 19.40 43.55
N VAL A 344 -35.38 20.57 43.13
CA VAL A 344 -36.80 20.95 43.20
C VAL A 344 -37.47 20.56 41.89
N VAL A 345 -38.52 19.74 41.96
CA VAL A 345 -39.29 19.26 40.82
C VAL A 345 -40.79 19.50 41.03
N THR A 346 -41.54 19.31 39.96
CA THR A 346 -43.01 19.27 39.99
C THR A 346 -43.44 17.84 39.71
N VAL A 347 -44.27 17.28 40.59
CA VAL A 347 -44.89 15.96 40.40
C VAL A 347 -46.38 16.18 40.16
N THR A 348 -46.96 15.46 39.20
CA THR A 348 -48.40 15.52 38.93
C THR A 348 -49.02 14.17 39.23
N ILE A 349 -50.06 14.14 40.06
CA ILE A 349 -50.96 12.99 40.19
C ILE A 349 -51.90 13.06 38.99
N VAL A 350 -51.71 12.19 38.00
CA VAL A 350 -52.41 12.30 36.72
C VAL A 350 -53.75 11.58 36.81
N GLU A 351 -53.71 10.29 37.06
CA GLU A 351 -54.88 9.41 37.08
C GLU A 351 -54.60 8.16 37.92
N ALA A 352 -55.65 7.43 38.28
CA ALA A 352 -55.55 6.11 38.88
C ALA A 352 -56.57 5.15 38.28
N GLU A 353 -56.32 3.87 38.45
CA GLU A 353 -57.25 2.78 38.16
C GLU A 353 -57.40 1.92 39.40
N ILE A 354 -58.64 1.85 39.89
CA ILE A 354 -59.04 1.19 41.12
C ILE A 354 -59.75 -0.11 40.77
N SER A 355 -59.32 -1.20 41.41
CA SER A 355 -59.86 -2.51 41.16
C SER A 355 -61.25 -2.68 41.78
N LYS A 356 -62.18 -3.25 41.01
CA LYS A 356 -63.51 -3.67 41.52
C LYS A 356 -63.46 -4.84 42.51
N GLN A 357 -62.31 -5.51 42.63
CA GLN A 357 -62.07 -6.65 43.53
C GLN A 357 -61.20 -6.24 44.73
N ALA A 358 -61.12 -4.94 45.01
CA ALA A 358 -60.46 -4.39 46.17
C ALA A 358 -61.06 -4.96 47.46
N LYS A 359 -60.21 -5.07 48.48
CA LYS A 359 -60.64 -5.52 49.81
C LYS A 359 -60.88 -4.35 50.76
N THR A 360 -60.09 -3.28 50.61
CA THR A 360 -60.05 -2.15 51.55
C THR A 360 -60.72 -0.93 50.93
N ILE A 361 -60.30 -0.52 49.72
CA ILE A 361 -60.91 0.62 49.00
C ILE A 361 -62.10 0.10 48.22
N TRP A 362 -63.17 -0.25 48.94
CA TRP A 362 -64.32 -0.95 48.37
C TRP A 362 -65.62 -0.62 49.09
N ASP A 363 -66.56 -0.03 48.35
CA ASP A 363 -67.98 0.02 48.71
C ASP A 363 -68.77 -1.06 47.91
N PRO A 364 -69.58 -1.92 48.57
CA PRO A 364 -70.48 -2.86 47.91
C PRO A 364 -71.56 -2.22 47.04
N PHE A 365 -71.93 -0.97 47.32
CA PHE A 365 -73.14 -0.35 46.82
C PHE A 365 -72.85 0.68 45.72
N ASP A 366 -71.74 1.39 45.79
CA ASP A 366 -71.34 2.42 44.83
C ASP A 366 -69.85 2.31 44.46
N PRO A 367 -69.40 2.90 43.32
CA PRO A 367 -67.98 3.04 43.04
C PRO A 367 -67.30 3.96 44.07
N PRO A 368 -65.98 3.82 44.30
CA PRO A 368 -65.29 4.55 45.34
C PRO A 368 -65.19 6.06 45.05
N ASP A 369 -65.19 6.85 46.12
CA ASP A 369 -64.91 8.28 46.16
C ASP A 369 -63.41 8.50 46.44
N VAL A 370 -62.60 8.49 45.37
CA VAL A 370 -61.16 8.26 45.49
C VAL A 370 -60.38 9.55 45.76
N LYS A 371 -59.61 9.53 46.86
CA LYS A 371 -58.64 10.55 47.27
C LYS A 371 -57.24 9.92 47.37
N ILE A 372 -56.23 10.58 46.79
CA ILE A 372 -54.84 10.11 46.82
C ILE A 372 -54.00 11.06 47.67
N THR A 373 -53.37 10.52 48.71
CA THR A 373 -52.35 11.25 49.47
C THR A 373 -50.99 10.61 49.26
N LEU A 374 -50.03 11.42 48.83
CA LEU A 374 -48.63 11.06 48.71
C LEU A 374 -47.85 11.73 49.82
N ARG A 375 -47.03 10.97 50.53
CA ARG A 375 -46.06 11.48 51.50
C ARG A 375 -44.66 11.04 51.07
N LEU A 376 -43.79 12.00 50.82
CA LEU A 376 -42.38 11.76 50.50
C LEU A 376 -41.50 12.28 51.64
N ASP A 377 -40.75 11.37 52.23
CA ASP A 377 -39.68 11.66 53.16
C ASP A 377 -38.35 11.45 52.41
N THR A 378 -37.55 12.50 52.26
CA THR A 378 -36.23 12.46 51.62
C THR A 378 -35.21 13.18 52.51
N SER A 379 -33.92 12.95 52.26
CA SER A 379 -32.83 13.65 52.92
C SER A 379 -32.89 15.19 52.71
N PRO A 380 -33.26 15.72 51.53
CA PRO A 380 -33.42 17.17 51.33
C PRO A 380 -34.62 17.78 52.05
N ALA A 381 -35.74 17.06 52.11
CA ALA A 381 -36.94 17.51 52.82
C ALA A 381 -37.74 16.31 53.34
N ALA A 382 -38.04 16.35 54.63
CA ALA A 382 -38.88 15.37 55.32
C ALA A 382 -40.33 15.87 55.39
N GLY A 383 -41.28 14.92 55.39
CA GLY A 383 -42.70 15.19 55.60
C GLY A 383 -43.39 15.96 54.48
N GLN A 384 -42.92 15.83 53.23
CA GLN A 384 -43.58 16.46 52.10
C GLN A 384 -44.88 15.70 51.79
N ILE A 385 -46.03 16.35 51.97
CA ILE A 385 -47.36 15.71 51.82
C ILE A 385 -48.15 16.45 50.75
N TRP A 386 -48.77 15.69 49.85
CA TRP A 386 -49.65 16.21 48.82
C TRP A 386 -50.91 15.35 48.73
N THR A 387 -52.07 16.00 48.73
CA THR A 387 -53.37 15.34 48.72
C THR A 387 -54.16 15.83 47.52
N SER A 388 -54.59 14.91 46.66
CA SER A 388 -55.46 15.21 45.54
C SER A 388 -56.84 15.65 46.04
N PRO A 389 -57.63 16.36 45.20
CA PRO A 389 -59.08 16.42 45.39
C PRO A 389 -59.68 15.01 45.39
N VAL A 390 -60.91 14.89 45.90
CA VAL A 390 -61.70 13.66 45.82
C VAL A 390 -62.38 13.60 44.46
N VAL A 391 -62.35 12.43 43.82
CA VAL A 391 -63.10 12.16 42.59
C VAL A 391 -64.18 11.15 42.91
N ASN A 392 -65.42 11.62 42.92
CA ASN A 392 -66.53 10.83 43.38
C ASN A 392 -66.90 9.72 42.38
N ASN A 393 -67.25 8.55 42.91
CA ASN A 393 -67.91 7.46 42.22
C ASN A 393 -67.16 7.00 40.95
N SER A 394 -65.85 6.76 41.06
CA SER A 394 -65.02 6.39 39.90
C SER A 394 -63.98 5.32 40.20
N TYR A 395 -63.95 4.28 39.36
CA TYR A 395 -62.84 3.33 39.30
C TYR A 395 -61.66 3.82 38.45
N GLU A 396 -61.82 4.91 37.69
CA GLU A 396 -60.77 5.48 36.83
C GLU A 396 -60.67 7.01 37.07
N PRO A 397 -60.36 7.45 38.29
CA PRO A 397 -60.33 8.88 38.60
C PRO A 397 -59.19 9.60 37.87
N LYS A 398 -59.49 10.80 37.36
CA LYS A 398 -58.54 11.69 36.68
C LYS A 398 -58.40 12.97 37.47
N TYR A 399 -57.17 13.33 37.82
CA TYR A 399 -56.88 14.45 38.70
C TYR A 399 -56.15 15.58 37.98
N ASN A 400 -55.05 15.25 37.28
CA ASN A 400 -54.06 16.24 36.82
C ASN A 400 -53.65 17.23 37.94
N HIS A 401 -53.55 16.72 39.17
CA HIS A 401 -53.26 17.52 40.35
C HIS A 401 -51.76 17.74 40.47
N ARG A 402 -51.35 19.01 40.43
CA ARG A 402 -49.95 19.42 40.36
C ARG A 402 -49.40 19.73 41.75
N CYS A 403 -48.32 19.05 42.10
CA CYS A 403 -47.56 19.20 43.34
C CYS A 403 -46.24 19.93 43.02
N ASP A 404 -46.20 21.23 43.27
CA ASP A 404 -45.00 22.04 43.06
C ASP A 404 -44.06 22.04 44.27
N GLY A 405 -42.77 22.31 44.03
CA GLY A 405 -41.79 22.49 45.10
C GLY A 405 -41.29 21.20 45.73
N VAL A 406 -41.50 20.05 45.08
CA VAL A 406 -41.09 18.73 45.58
C VAL A 406 -39.57 18.64 45.58
N GLN A 407 -38.97 18.42 46.74
CA GLN A 407 -37.53 18.27 46.87
C GLN A 407 -37.17 16.79 46.86
N ILE A 408 -36.27 16.41 45.94
CA ILE A 408 -35.74 15.06 45.79
C ILE A 408 -34.22 15.05 45.86
N GLY A 409 -33.65 13.92 46.25
CA GLY A 409 -32.21 13.66 46.18
C GLY A 409 -31.93 12.41 45.34
N TRP A 410 -30.88 12.45 44.53
CA TRP A 410 -30.40 11.27 43.80
C TRP A 410 -29.65 10.31 44.73
N ASP A 411 -29.78 8.99 44.52
CA ASP A 411 -29.26 7.91 45.39
C ASP A 411 -29.57 8.11 46.89
N ASP A 412 -30.73 8.70 47.19
CA ASP A 412 -31.16 8.92 48.57
C ASP A 412 -31.61 7.60 49.21
N THR A 413 -30.69 7.00 49.97
CA THR A 413 -30.93 5.72 50.66
C THR A 413 -32.01 5.78 51.73
N LYS A 414 -32.43 6.99 52.16
CA LYS A 414 -33.49 7.21 53.14
C LYS A 414 -34.81 7.62 52.49
N ALA A 415 -34.87 7.73 51.17
CA ALA A 415 -36.09 8.11 50.47
C ALA A 415 -37.21 7.10 50.79
N LYS A 416 -38.35 7.64 51.21
CA LYS A 416 -39.54 6.88 51.57
C LYS A 416 -40.76 7.55 50.97
N LEU A 417 -41.41 6.87 50.05
CA LEU A 417 -42.68 7.29 49.47
C LEU A 417 -43.79 6.44 50.06
N THR A 418 -44.68 7.08 50.80
CA THR A 418 -45.92 6.48 51.28
C THR A 418 -47.06 6.97 50.40
N LEU A 419 -47.75 6.05 49.75
CA LEU A 419 -48.95 6.30 48.98
C LEU A 419 -50.15 5.81 49.78
N ILE A 420 -51.12 6.70 49.96
CA ILE A 420 -52.35 6.46 50.69
C ILE A 420 -53.50 6.64 49.71
N LEU A 421 -54.23 5.57 49.46
CA LEU A 421 -55.52 5.61 48.77
C LEU A 421 -56.60 5.69 49.84
N THR A 422 -57.56 6.58 49.65
CA THR A 422 -58.72 6.73 50.53
C THR A 422 -59.99 6.68 49.70
N ASP A 423 -60.92 5.83 50.11
CA ASP A 423 -62.33 5.95 49.78
C ASP A 423 -62.95 6.91 50.79
N GLU A 424 -63.39 8.08 50.34
CA GLU A 424 -63.94 9.10 51.24
C GLU A 424 -65.43 8.85 51.46
N ASP A 425 -65.79 8.56 52.70
CA ASP A 425 -67.13 8.12 53.07
C ASP A 425 -67.81 9.11 54.01
N THR A 426 -69.15 9.04 54.05
CA THR A 426 -69.93 9.96 54.91
C THR A 426 -69.67 9.73 56.41
N MET A 427 -69.27 8.51 56.81
CA MET A 427 -69.04 8.15 58.21
C MET A 427 -67.60 7.75 58.54
N TYR A 428 -66.96 6.91 57.71
CA TYR A 428 -65.61 6.39 57.98
C TYR A 428 -64.83 6.17 56.69
N ASP A 429 -63.78 6.96 56.48
CA ASP A 429 -62.87 6.79 55.34
C ASP A 429 -62.17 5.42 55.36
N ASP A 430 -62.32 4.65 54.28
CA ASP A 430 -61.55 3.43 54.06
C ASP A 430 -60.19 3.78 53.48
N THR A 431 -59.11 3.33 54.12
CA THR A 431 -57.75 3.77 53.78
C THR A 431 -56.78 2.62 53.59
N LEU A 432 -56.09 2.62 52.45
CA LEU A 432 -55.01 1.70 52.10
C LEU A 432 -53.70 2.47 52.00
N SER A 433 -52.70 2.09 52.80
CA SER A 433 -51.37 2.71 52.81
C SER A 433 -50.30 1.71 52.38
N ILE A 434 -49.48 2.10 51.41
CA ILE A 434 -48.27 1.36 50.99
C ILE A 434 -47.05 2.27 51.06
N THR A 435 -45.92 1.70 51.46
CA THR A 435 -44.65 2.42 51.58
C THR A 435 -43.58 1.75 50.73
N PHE A 436 -42.85 2.57 49.98
CA PHE A 436 -41.67 2.20 49.21
C PHE A 436 -40.45 2.90 49.80
N GLU A 437 -39.34 2.19 49.95
CA GLU A 437 -38.12 2.71 50.59
C GLU A 437 -36.89 2.44 49.73
N GLY A 438 -35.99 3.42 49.67
CA GLY A 438 -34.71 3.32 48.97
C GLY A 438 -34.59 4.27 47.78
N PRO A 439 -33.40 4.34 47.17
CA PRO A 439 -33.07 5.37 46.18
C PRO A 439 -33.91 5.30 44.89
N ASP A 440 -34.38 4.12 44.49
CA ASP A 440 -35.22 3.97 43.29
C ASP A 440 -36.64 4.57 43.44
N VAL A 441 -37.04 5.01 44.65
CA VAL A 441 -38.31 5.72 44.91
C VAL A 441 -38.49 6.91 43.98
N ILE A 442 -37.42 7.63 43.65
CA ILE A 442 -37.50 8.81 42.78
C ILE A 442 -38.11 8.47 41.41
N PHE A 443 -37.83 7.29 40.85
CA PHE A 443 -38.34 6.89 39.54
C PHE A 443 -39.83 6.56 39.56
N MET A 444 -40.40 6.33 40.74
CA MET A 444 -41.85 6.12 40.90
C MET A 444 -42.64 7.42 40.74
N LEU A 445 -41.97 8.59 40.80
CA LEU A 445 -42.58 9.91 40.62
C LEU A 445 -42.85 10.25 39.13
N ASP A 446 -42.40 9.41 38.19
CA ASP A 446 -42.69 9.50 36.75
C ASP A 446 -43.01 8.11 36.16
N ASP A 447 -43.82 7.31 36.86
CA ASP A 447 -44.21 5.98 36.41
C ASP A 447 -45.59 5.57 36.98
N TRP A 448 -46.06 4.40 36.56
CA TRP A 448 -47.19 3.72 37.17
C TRP A 448 -46.78 3.01 38.45
N ILE A 449 -47.39 3.39 39.56
CA ILE A 449 -47.25 2.73 40.86
C ILE A 449 -48.35 1.69 41.01
N TRP A 450 -47.95 0.43 41.20
CA TRP A 450 -48.88 -0.66 41.46
C TRP A 450 -49.07 -0.88 42.96
N VAL A 451 -50.33 -1.05 43.38
CA VAL A 451 -50.71 -1.30 44.77
C VAL A 451 -51.61 -2.53 44.82
N LEU A 452 -51.31 -3.45 45.74
CA LEU A 452 -52.11 -4.66 45.97
C LEU A 452 -53.07 -4.44 47.13
N ASP A 453 -54.33 -4.80 46.93
CA ASP A 453 -55.39 -4.71 47.93
C ASP A 453 -56.23 -6.00 47.95
N GLY A 454 -55.72 -7.02 48.64
CA GLY A 454 -56.29 -8.37 48.59
C GLY A 454 -56.17 -8.97 47.19
N ALA A 455 -57.32 -9.28 46.56
CA ALA A 455 -57.36 -9.75 45.17
C ALA A 455 -57.29 -8.59 44.16
N GLY A 456 -57.57 -7.36 44.59
CA GLY A 456 -57.54 -6.17 43.77
C GLY A 456 -56.12 -5.67 43.48
N ARG A 457 -55.94 -5.14 42.27
CA ARG A 457 -54.70 -4.47 41.85
C ARG A 457 -55.03 -3.07 41.35
N HIS A 458 -54.51 -2.07 42.05
CA HIS A 458 -54.66 -0.67 41.72
C HIS A 458 -53.41 -0.17 41.00
N ARG A 459 -53.55 0.82 40.12
CA ARG A 459 -52.39 1.54 39.57
C ARG A 459 -52.60 3.05 39.59
N ILE A 460 -51.58 3.79 39.98
CA ILE A 460 -51.61 5.26 40.06
C ILE A 460 -50.51 5.78 39.14
N TYR A 461 -50.84 6.70 38.25
CA TYR A 461 -49.87 7.33 37.36
C TYR A 461 -49.39 8.66 37.93
N LEU A 462 -48.08 8.75 38.16
CA LEU A 462 -47.40 9.99 38.48
C LEU A 462 -46.58 10.45 37.28
N ALA A 463 -46.53 11.77 37.07
CA ALA A 463 -45.71 12.37 36.02
C ALA A 463 -44.78 13.43 36.60
N CYS A 464 -43.49 13.32 36.27
CA CYS A 464 -42.46 14.30 36.63
C CYS A 464 -41.52 14.49 35.44
N GLU A 465 -41.73 15.56 34.67
CA GLU A 465 -40.98 15.84 33.44
C GLU A 465 -39.47 15.96 33.67
N ALA A 466 -39.05 16.47 34.83
CA ALA A 466 -37.64 16.60 35.18
C ALA A 466 -36.90 15.25 35.22
N LEU A 467 -37.61 14.16 35.54
CA LEU A 467 -37.07 12.81 35.61
C LEU A 467 -37.07 12.09 34.25
N ARG A 468 -37.60 12.71 33.18
CA ARG A 468 -37.59 12.11 31.83
C ARG A 468 -36.26 12.36 31.12
N PRO A 469 -35.47 11.31 30.84
CA PRO A 469 -34.25 11.48 30.06
C PRO A 469 -34.59 11.92 28.63
N PRO A 470 -33.76 12.80 28.03
CA PRO A 470 -33.90 13.12 26.62
C PRO A 470 -33.59 11.88 25.76
N ALA A 471 -34.34 11.70 24.67
CA ALA A 471 -34.11 10.58 23.76
C ALA A 471 -32.74 10.65 23.08
N LEU A 472 -32.08 9.50 22.95
CA LEU A 472 -30.88 9.33 22.15
C LEU A 472 -31.27 8.77 20.77
N PRO A 473 -30.97 9.47 19.65
CA PRO A 473 -31.30 8.99 18.32
C PRO A 473 -30.47 7.76 17.97
N MET A 474 -31.00 6.85 17.15
CA MET A 474 -30.20 5.74 16.64
C MET A 474 -29.00 6.23 15.81
N TYR A 475 -27.95 5.42 15.74
CA TYR A 475 -26.84 5.70 14.82
C TYR A 475 -27.33 5.42 13.40
N GLU A 476 -27.54 6.48 12.62
CA GLU A 476 -27.93 6.34 11.22
C GLU A 476 -26.69 6.51 10.35
N ASP A 477 -26.50 5.59 9.41
CA ASP A 477 -25.33 5.57 8.52
C ASP A 477 -25.37 6.69 7.45
N ASN A 478 -26.49 7.40 7.29
CA ASN A 478 -26.61 8.51 6.34
C ASN A 478 -26.66 9.90 7.03
N PRO A 479 -26.19 10.97 6.35
CA PRO A 479 -26.29 12.36 6.81
C PRO A 479 -27.72 12.84 7.02
#